data_AF-A0A846NR90-F1
#
_entry.id   AF-A0A846NR90-F1
#
_cell.length_a   1.000
_cell.length_b   1.000
_cell.length_c   1.000
_cell.angle_alpha   90.00
_cell.angle_beta   90.00
_cell.angle_gamma   90.00
#
_symmetry.space_group_name_H-M   'P 1'
#
loop_
_entity.id
_entity.type
_entity.pdbx_description
1 polymer ?
#
loop_
_entity_poly.entity_id
_entity_poly.type
_entity_poly.pdbx_seq_one_letter_code
_entity_poly.pdbx_strand_id
1 'polypeptide(L)'
;MSEVEIVVTRNTFLAGLIIAILAASTLSTLVSTQLAIGPQGDKGDTGQQGLAGTDGVDGKDGVNGTDGLDGKSAYQIWLDQGNSGTEQDFLDSLEGEQGPPGVVTIENFTGWLPAPAYDSGWVDVPPGYGQWITFKHNLSTTDVLVYYIRNNSQEFVTQLRYGEWMQWSKLTENEIDVVVQWAANPLTYDKIRVMLWKISRP
;
A
#
# COMPACT_ATOMS: atom_id res chain seq x y z
N MET A 1 -5.69 -17.64 -151.33
CA MET A 1 -5.23 -17.97 -149.96
C MET A 1 -5.05 -16.65 -149.24
N SER A 2 -5.91 -16.37 -148.26
CA SER A 2 -5.84 -15.14 -147.46
C SER A 2 -5.22 -15.49 -146.11
N GLU A 3 -4.06 -14.91 -145.80
CA GLU A 3 -3.40 -15.01 -144.49
C GLU A 3 -4.29 -14.41 -143.39
N VAL A 4 -4.38 -15.10 -142.25
CA VAL A 4 -5.02 -14.61 -141.04
C VAL A 4 -3.93 -13.97 -140.17
N GLU A 5 -3.84 -12.65 -140.18
CA GLU A 5 -3.04 -11.92 -139.18
C GLU A 5 -3.73 -12.02 -137.81
N ILE A 6 -3.08 -12.68 -136.86
CA ILE A 6 -3.50 -12.67 -135.46
C ILE A 6 -3.08 -11.33 -134.87
N VAL A 7 -3.98 -10.35 -134.90
CA VAL A 7 -3.77 -9.05 -134.26
C VAL A 7 -3.98 -9.20 -132.75
N VAL A 8 -2.90 -9.49 -132.02
CA VAL A 8 -2.90 -9.47 -130.56
C VAL A 8 -3.02 -8.03 -130.09
N THR A 9 -4.21 -7.66 -129.62
CA THR A 9 -4.42 -6.29 -129.13
C THR A 9 -3.64 -6.05 -127.83
N ARG A 10 -3.25 -4.79 -127.59
CA ARG A 10 -2.54 -4.38 -126.36
C ARG A 10 -3.25 -4.86 -125.09
N ASN A 11 -4.57 -4.92 -125.11
CA ASN A 11 -5.37 -5.40 -123.98
C ASN A 11 -5.24 -6.92 -123.75
N THR A 12 -5.13 -7.71 -124.82
CA THR A 12 -4.93 -9.17 -124.73
C THR A 12 -3.53 -9.50 -124.18
N PHE A 13 -2.50 -8.75 -124.60
CA PHE A 13 -1.15 -8.90 -124.07
C PHE A 13 -1.07 -8.52 -122.58
N LEU A 14 -1.69 -7.41 -122.18
CA LEU A 14 -1.72 -6.97 -120.78
C LEU A 14 -2.48 -7.96 -119.88
N ALA A 15 -3.60 -8.51 -120.35
CA ALA A 15 -4.35 -9.54 -119.62
C ALA A 15 -3.52 -10.81 -119.41
N GLY A 16 -2.79 -11.27 -120.43
CA GLY A 16 -1.90 -12.42 -120.31
C GLY A 16 -0.73 -12.17 -119.34
N LEU A 17 -0.13 -10.97 -119.39
CA LEU A 17 0.99 -10.60 -118.52
C LEU A 17 0.57 -10.52 -117.05
N ILE A 18 -0.61 -9.97 -116.76
CA ILE A 18 -1.14 -9.88 -115.39
C ILE A 18 -1.39 -11.27 -114.81
N ILE A 19 -1.94 -12.20 -115.60
CA ILE A 19 -2.17 -13.58 -115.17
C ILE A 19 -0.85 -14.30 -114.89
N ALA A 20 0.17 -14.11 -115.73
CA ALA A 20 1.48 -14.70 -115.54
C ALA A 20 2.20 -14.18 -114.28
N ILE A 21 2.08 -12.87 -113.98
CA ILE A 21 2.66 -12.26 -112.78
C ILE A 21 1.95 -12.76 -111.51
N LEU A 22 0.62 -12.88 -111.53
CA LEU A 22 -0.16 -13.40 -110.40
C LEU A 22 0.10 -14.88 -110.14
N ALA A 23 0.38 -15.67 -111.18
CA ALA A 23 0.75 -17.08 -111.02
C ALA A 23 2.18 -17.24 -110.45
N ALA A 24 3.12 -16.39 -110.86
CA ALA A 24 4.49 -16.43 -110.36
C ALA A 24 4.60 -15.98 -108.89
N SER A 25 3.76 -15.04 -108.45
CA SER A 25 3.76 -14.55 -107.07
C SER A 25 3.20 -15.58 -106.07
N THR A 26 2.29 -16.46 -106.50
CA THR A 26 1.74 -17.52 -105.65
C THR A 26 2.66 -18.73 -105.52
N LEU A 27 3.51 -19.03 -106.52
CA LEU A 27 4.52 -20.09 -106.38
C LEU A 27 5.69 -19.71 -105.45
N SER A 28 6.08 -18.43 -105.41
CA SER A 28 7.20 -17.95 -104.59
C SER A 28 6.92 -18.04 -103.08
N THR A 29 5.66 -17.89 -102.67
CA THR A 29 5.24 -17.99 -101.26
C THR A 29 5.22 -19.42 -100.73
N LEU A 30 5.03 -20.44 -101.59
CA LEU A 30 4.98 -21.85 -101.19
C LEU A 30 6.37 -22.45 -100.90
N VAL A 31 7.42 -21.96 -101.55
CA VAL A 31 8.77 -22.54 -101.42
C VAL A 31 9.50 -22.04 -100.15
N SER A 32 9.09 -20.89 -99.59
CA SER A 32 9.79 -20.28 -98.45
C SER A 32 9.43 -20.87 -97.07
N THR A 33 8.41 -21.72 -96.98
CA THR A 33 7.88 -22.17 -95.67
C THR A 33 8.49 -23.47 -95.12
N GLN A 34 9.34 -24.17 -95.88
CA GLN A 34 9.71 -25.56 -95.57
C GLN A 34 11.05 -25.76 -94.84
N LEU A 35 11.81 -24.71 -94.43
CA LEU A 35 13.12 -24.87 -93.76
C LEU A 35 13.33 -23.98 -92.51
N ALA A 36 12.29 -23.73 -91.72
CA ALA A 36 12.48 -23.08 -90.42
C ALA A 36 13.10 -24.07 -89.40
N ILE A 37 14.28 -23.71 -88.86
CA ILE A 37 14.89 -24.36 -87.68
C ILE A 37 13.82 -24.43 -86.58
N GLY A 38 13.62 -25.61 -85.99
CA GLY A 38 12.59 -25.81 -84.96
C GLY A 38 12.75 -24.82 -83.80
N PRO A 39 11.65 -24.42 -83.14
CA PRO A 39 11.70 -23.42 -82.08
C PRO A 39 12.68 -23.85 -80.98
N GLN A 40 13.50 -22.92 -80.49
CA GLN A 40 14.33 -23.13 -79.31
C GLN A 40 13.41 -23.54 -78.16
N GLY A 41 13.74 -24.63 -77.47
CA GLY A 41 12.93 -25.14 -76.37
C GLY A 41 12.68 -24.08 -75.30
N ASP A 42 11.49 -24.13 -74.68
CA ASP A 42 11.07 -23.16 -73.69
C ASP A 42 12.11 -23.02 -72.57
N LYS A 43 12.31 -21.78 -72.11
CA LYS A 43 13.17 -21.50 -70.95
C LYS A 43 12.66 -22.33 -69.77
N GLY A 44 13.55 -23.09 -69.14
CA GLY A 44 13.19 -23.88 -67.96
C GLY A 44 12.59 -23.01 -66.86
N ASP A 45 11.65 -23.59 -66.11
CA ASP A 45 10.93 -22.91 -65.04
C ASP A 45 11.89 -22.29 -64.01
N THR A 46 11.52 -21.12 -63.49
CA THR A 46 12.26 -20.49 -62.39
C THR A 46 12.26 -21.41 -61.18
N GLY A 47 13.43 -21.61 -60.56
CA GLY A 47 13.58 -22.46 -59.38
C GLY A 47 12.64 -22.04 -58.24
N GLN A 48 12.20 -23.02 -57.45
CA GLN A 48 11.31 -22.78 -56.32
C GLN A 48 11.94 -21.79 -55.34
N GLN A 49 11.13 -20.87 -54.83
CA GLN A 49 11.54 -19.94 -53.79
C GLN A 49 11.98 -20.72 -52.55
N GLY A 50 13.08 -20.30 -51.91
CA GLY A 50 13.58 -20.92 -50.68
C GLY A 50 12.53 -20.86 -49.56
N LEU A 51 12.61 -21.83 -48.64
CA LEU A 51 11.74 -21.87 -47.46
C LEU A 51 11.91 -20.60 -46.63
N ALA A 52 10.80 -20.14 -46.02
CA ALA A 52 10.85 -19.03 -45.08
C ALA A 52 11.77 -19.37 -43.90
N GLY A 53 12.49 -18.36 -43.40
CA GLY A 53 13.28 -18.51 -42.17
C GLY A 53 12.40 -18.84 -40.97
N THR A 54 12.96 -19.51 -39.98
CA THR A 54 12.26 -19.77 -38.71
C THR A 54 12.04 -18.48 -37.93
N ASP A 55 10.97 -18.42 -37.15
CA ASP A 55 10.71 -17.31 -36.25
C ASP A 55 11.85 -17.12 -35.24
N GLY A 56 12.07 -15.87 -34.82
CA GLY A 56 13.04 -15.55 -33.77
C GLY A 56 12.62 -16.12 -32.42
N VAL A 57 13.60 -16.43 -31.56
CA VAL A 57 13.31 -16.84 -30.18
C VAL A 57 12.75 -15.68 -29.37
N ASP A 58 11.84 -16.01 -28.45
CA ASP A 58 11.28 -15.03 -27.51
C ASP A 58 12.39 -14.37 -26.68
N GLY A 59 12.19 -13.08 -26.39
CA GLY A 59 13.07 -12.34 -25.49
C GLY A 59 13.07 -12.93 -24.09
N LYS A 60 14.19 -12.82 -23.36
CA LYS A 60 14.21 -13.22 -21.95
C LYS A 60 13.31 -12.30 -21.12
N ASP A 61 12.66 -12.88 -20.12
CA ASP A 61 11.89 -12.11 -19.14
C ASP A 61 12.77 -11.06 -18.44
N GLY A 62 12.14 -9.93 -18.11
CA GLY A 62 12.79 -8.88 -17.32
C GLY A 62 13.11 -9.35 -15.90
N VAL A 63 14.09 -8.72 -15.27
CA VAL A 63 14.38 -8.96 -13.84
C VAL A 63 13.31 -8.33 -12.96
N ASN A 64 13.02 -8.96 -11.83
CA ASN A 64 12.12 -8.41 -10.81
C ASN A 64 12.68 -7.07 -10.28
N GLY A 65 11.78 -6.13 -9.98
CA GLY A 65 12.14 -4.90 -9.28
C GLY A 65 12.64 -5.18 -7.86
N THR A 66 13.38 -4.23 -7.29
CA THR A 66 13.80 -4.27 -5.88
C THR A 66 12.65 -3.87 -4.97
N ASP A 67 12.66 -4.40 -3.73
CA ASP A 67 11.72 -3.99 -2.70
C ASP A 67 11.83 -2.48 -2.39
N GLY A 68 10.70 -1.89 -1.97
CA GLY A 68 10.67 -0.51 -1.50
C GLY A 68 11.39 -0.34 -0.16
N LEU A 69 11.74 0.91 0.17
CA LEU A 69 12.29 1.24 1.49
C LEU A 69 11.21 1.16 2.58
N ASP A 70 11.62 0.77 3.79
CA ASP A 70 10.74 0.80 4.96
C ASP A 70 10.28 2.24 5.28
N GLY A 71 9.03 2.35 5.77
CA GLY A 71 8.47 3.61 6.22
C GLY A 71 9.08 4.10 7.54
N LYS A 72 8.96 5.40 7.82
CA LYS A 72 9.37 6.00 9.10
C LYS A 72 8.46 5.52 10.24
N SER A 73 9.04 5.29 11.42
CA SER A 73 8.27 5.03 12.65
C SER A 73 7.57 6.30 13.15
N ALA A 74 6.57 6.15 14.01
CA ALA A 74 5.88 7.28 14.63
C ALA A 74 6.85 8.17 15.45
N TYR A 75 7.78 7.56 16.17
CA TYR A 75 8.84 8.28 16.89
C TYR A 75 9.75 9.07 15.95
N GLN A 76 10.12 8.50 14.79
CA GLN A 76 10.94 9.22 13.81
C GLN A 76 10.19 10.42 13.21
N ILE A 77 8.88 10.29 12.96
CA ILE A 77 8.03 11.40 12.51
C ILE A 77 7.94 12.48 13.61
N TRP A 78 7.84 12.08 14.88
CA TRP A 78 7.82 12.99 16.02
C TRP A 78 9.13 13.79 16.14
N LEU A 79 10.28 13.16 15.94
CA LEU A 79 11.58 13.85 15.88
C LEU A 79 11.67 14.80 14.68
N ASP A 80 11.19 14.39 13.50
CA ASP A 80 11.20 15.22 12.29
C ASP A 80 10.35 16.50 12.44
N GLN A 81 9.39 16.51 13.38
CA GLN A 81 8.59 17.69 13.72
C GLN A 81 9.32 18.69 14.64
N GLY A 82 10.59 18.43 14.96
CA GLY A 82 11.43 19.30 15.80
C GLY A 82 11.38 18.96 17.28
N ASN A 83 10.77 17.83 17.66
CA ASN A 83 10.83 17.34 19.03
C ASN A 83 12.17 16.63 19.30
N SER A 84 12.54 16.56 20.57
CA SER A 84 13.76 15.87 21.02
C SER A 84 13.48 15.16 22.33
N GLY A 85 14.02 13.96 22.50
CA GLY A 85 13.83 13.17 23.72
C GLY A 85 13.99 11.69 23.44
N THR A 86 13.83 10.88 24.47
CA THR A 86 13.79 9.41 24.42
C THR A 86 12.46 8.90 23.87
N GLU A 87 12.36 7.60 23.59
CA GLU A 87 11.07 6.97 23.25
C GLU A 87 10.06 7.09 24.40
N GLN A 88 10.51 7.12 25.66
CA GLN A 88 9.62 7.34 26.79
C GLN A 88 9.02 8.74 26.75
N ASP A 89 9.83 9.77 26.45
CA ASP A 89 9.33 11.15 26.30
C ASP A 89 8.29 11.24 25.17
N PHE A 90 8.45 10.46 24.11
CA PHE A 90 7.45 10.33 23.05
C PHE A 90 6.17 9.65 23.55
N LEU A 91 6.26 8.54 24.28
CA LEU A 91 5.09 7.86 24.84
C LEU A 91 4.31 8.77 25.81
N ASP A 92 5.01 9.49 26.67
CA ASP A 92 4.44 10.45 27.60
C ASP A 92 3.75 11.61 26.85
N SER A 93 4.27 12.01 25.68
CA SER A 93 3.65 13.04 24.82
C SER A 93 2.34 12.60 24.15
N LEU A 94 2.07 11.29 24.06
CA LEU A 94 0.85 10.75 23.49
C LEU A 94 -0.29 10.64 24.51
N GLU A 95 0.01 10.79 25.81
CA GLU A 95 -1.00 10.78 26.86
C GLU A 95 -1.83 12.06 26.79
N GLY A 96 -3.13 11.91 26.49
CA GLY A 96 -4.06 13.04 26.46
C GLY A 96 -4.35 13.58 27.86
N GLU A 97 -4.83 14.82 27.94
CA GLU A 97 -5.34 15.35 29.20
C GLU A 97 -6.44 14.45 29.75
N GLN A 98 -6.39 14.18 31.05
CA GLN A 98 -7.41 13.42 31.72
C GLN A 98 -8.78 14.08 31.53
N GLY A 99 -9.80 13.30 31.15
CA GLY A 99 -11.16 13.80 31.01
C GLY A 99 -11.69 14.45 32.30
N PRO A 100 -12.68 15.38 32.19
CA PRO A 100 -13.24 16.07 33.34
C PRO A 100 -13.77 15.05 34.36
N PRO A 101 -13.44 15.20 35.66
CA PRO A 101 -13.92 14.28 36.68
C PRO A 101 -15.44 14.20 36.75
N GLY A 102 -15.96 12.98 37.00
CA GLY A 102 -17.35 12.81 37.38
C GLY A 102 -17.66 13.58 38.66
N VAL A 103 -18.75 14.35 38.68
CA VAL A 103 -19.14 15.16 39.84
C VAL A 103 -19.63 14.25 40.97
N VAL A 104 -19.00 14.34 42.15
CA VAL A 104 -19.44 13.66 43.38
C VAL A 104 -19.80 14.71 44.44
N THR A 105 -20.97 14.59 45.05
CA THR A 105 -21.42 15.46 46.17
C THR A 105 -21.24 14.77 47.52
N ILE A 106 -20.95 15.57 48.56
CA ILE A 106 -20.47 15.10 49.86
C ILE A 106 -21.58 14.44 50.72
N GLU A 107 -22.83 14.48 50.28
CA GLU A 107 -24.00 14.16 51.12
C GLU A 107 -24.61 12.76 50.85
N ASN A 108 -24.14 12.00 49.85
CA ASN A 108 -24.69 10.69 49.47
C ASN A 108 -23.67 9.52 49.54
N PHE A 109 -22.69 9.58 50.46
CA PHE A 109 -21.55 8.65 50.56
C PHE A 109 -21.87 7.24 51.12
N THR A 110 -22.98 6.63 50.72
CA THR A 110 -23.33 5.26 51.11
C THR A 110 -23.61 4.33 49.93
N GLY A 111 -23.36 4.76 48.69
CA GLY A 111 -23.62 4.00 47.45
C GLY A 111 -22.39 3.68 46.60
N TRP A 112 -22.64 3.07 45.43
CA TRP A 112 -21.64 2.78 44.41
C TRP A 112 -20.97 4.07 43.92
N LEU A 113 -19.65 4.20 44.09
CA LEU A 113 -18.90 5.34 43.57
C LEU A 113 -18.84 5.28 42.04
N PRO A 114 -18.98 6.42 41.32
CA PRO A 114 -18.64 6.44 39.91
C PRO A 114 -17.15 6.10 39.73
N ALA A 115 -16.71 5.84 38.50
CA ALA A 115 -15.29 5.64 38.23
C ALA A 115 -14.45 6.79 38.84
N PRO A 116 -13.35 6.50 39.54
CA PRO A 116 -12.51 7.54 40.11
C PRO A 116 -11.91 8.41 39.01
N ALA A 117 -11.65 9.66 39.34
CA ALA A 117 -10.90 10.55 38.48
C ALA A 117 -9.46 10.05 38.36
N TYR A 118 -8.82 9.68 39.47
CA TYR A 118 -7.48 9.10 39.43
C TYR A 118 -7.49 7.72 40.08
N ASP A 119 -6.73 6.80 39.52
CA ASP A 119 -6.53 5.46 40.05
C ASP A 119 -5.06 5.07 39.90
N SER A 120 -4.36 4.87 41.02
CA SER A 120 -2.94 4.51 41.00
C SER A 120 -2.67 3.10 40.49
N GLY A 121 -3.71 2.26 40.37
CA GLY A 121 -3.52 0.82 40.34
C GLY A 121 -2.90 0.29 41.64
N TRP A 122 -2.46 -0.97 41.65
CA TRP A 122 -1.80 -1.56 42.79
C TRP A 122 -0.32 -1.16 42.84
N VAL A 123 0.08 -0.52 43.94
CA VAL A 123 1.45 -0.07 44.22
C VAL A 123 1.99 -0.83 45.42
N ASP A 124 3.23 -1.30 45.33
CA ASP A 124 3.91 -1.98 46.43
C ASP A 124 4.20 -1.00 47.57
N VAL A 125 3.92 -1.40 48.80
CA VAL A 125 4.24 -0.59 49.98
C VAL A 125 5.74 -0.75 50.28
N PRO A 126 6.52 0.34 50.33
CA PRO A 126 7.94 0.27 50.63
C PRO A 126 8.22 -0.41 51.98
N PRO A 127 9.29 -1.22 52.08
CA PRO A 127 9.66 -1.84 53.35
C PRO A 127 10.13 -0.77 54.34
N GLY A 128 9.51 -0.74 55.52
CA GLY A 128 9.83 0.19 56.60
C GLY A 128 8.64 1.04 57.01
N TYR A 129 8.56 1.33 58.31
CA TYR A 129 7.45 2.10 58.87
C TYR A 129 7.51 3.56 58.44
N GLY A 130 6.36 4.13 58.06
CA GLY A 130 6.24 5.58 57.88
C GLY A 130 6.87 6.13 56.61
N GLN A 131 7.16 5.32 55.59
CA GLN A 131 7.63 5.82 54.30
C GLN A 131 6.48 6.41 53.48
N TRP A 132 6.70 7.62 52.97
CA TRP A 132 5.75 8.32 52.10
C TRP A 132 5.87 7.84 50.66
N ILE A 133 4.71 7.66 50.02
CA ILE A 133 4.56 7.34 48.60
C ILE A 133 3.84 8.52 47.94
N THR A 134 4.45 9.08 46.90
CA THR A 134 3.87 10.19 46.14
C THR A 134 3.08 9.66 44.94
N PHE A 135 1.82 10.07 44.84
CA PHE A 135 0.94 9.76 43.72
C PHE A 135 0.66 11.04 42.93
N LYS A 136 1.18 11.11 41.69
CA LYS A 136 0.87 12.19 40.76
C LYS A 136 -0.48 11.92 40.11
N HIS A 137 -1.44 12.81 40.30
CA HIS A 137 -2.82 12.65 39.85
C HIS A 137 -3.30 13.74 38.88
N ASN A 138 -2.62 14.88 38.77
CA ASN A 138 -2.89 15.92 37.77
C ASN A 138 -4.37 16.38 37.71
N LEU A 139 -5.07 16.47 38.84
CA LEU A 139 -6.51 16.79 38.87
C LEU A 139 -6.79 18.31 38.89
N SER A 140 -5.72 19.11 38.92
CA SER A 140 -5.74 20.57 39.06
C SER A 140 -6.68 21.01 40.20
N THR A 141 -6.64 20.31 41.33
CA THR A 141 -7.54 20.56 42.47
C THR A 141 -6.99 19.96 43.76
N THR A 142 -7.16 20.71 44.85
CA THR A 142 -6.92 20.23 46.22
C THR A 142 -8.20 19.68 46.86
N ASP A 143 -9.34 19.78 46.18
CA ASP A 143 -10.64 19.33 46.67
C ASP A 143 -10.95 17.95 46.10
N VAL A 144 -10.32 16.92 46.67
CA VAL A 144 -10.52 15.53 46.27
C VAL A 144 -11.02 14.66 47.42
N LEU A 145 -11.78 13.63 47.08
CA LEU A 145 -12.06 12.51 47.96
C LEU A 145 -10.98 11.45 47.75
N VAL A 146 -10.24 11.12 48.79
CA VAL A 146 -9.27 10.02 48.77
C VAL A 146 -9.94 8.75 49.28
N TYR A 147 -9.86 7.71 48.47
CA TYR A 147 -10.23 6.35 48.84
C TYR A 147 -9.04 5.45 48.62
N TYR A 148 -8.90 4.41 49.44
CA TYR A 148 -7.88 3.41 49.18
C TYR A 148 -8.40 2.00 49.45
N ILE A 149 -7.76 1.03 48.81
CA ILE A 149 -8.00 -0.40 49.00
C ILE A 149 -6.67 -1.05 49.37
N ARG A 150 -6.72 -1.94 50.36
CA ARG A 150 -5.61 -2.77 50.80
C ARG A 150 -5.79 -4.21 50.29
N ASN A 151 -4.69 -4.87 49.97
CA ASN A 151 -4.67 -6.32 49.71
C ASN A 151 -4.32 -7.13 50.97
N ASN A 152 -5.06 -8.20 51.21
CA ASN A 152 -4.82 -9.31 52.16
C ASN A 152 -5.99 -10.34 52.11
N SER A 153 -6.52 -10.62 50.92
CA SER A 153 -7.78 -11.38 50.71
C SER A 153 -9.05 -10.74 51.27
N GLN A 154 -8.99 -9.52 51.82
CA GLN A 154 -10.14 -8.71 52.21
C GLN A 154 -9.96 -7.27 51.75
N GLU A 155 -10.87 -6.82 50.88
CA GLU A 155 -10.97 -5.43 50.45
C GLU A 155 -11.63 -4.62 51.57
N PHE A 156 -10.89 -3.68 52.14
CA PHE A 156 -11.46 -2.72 53.08
C PHE A 156 -11.58 -1.37 52.41
N VAL A 157 -12.80 -0.86 52.46
CA VAL A 157 -13.23 0.42 51.93
C VAL A 157 -13.26 1.41 53.09
N THR A 158 -12.46 2.47 53.04
CA THR A 158 -12.60 3.54 54.03
C THR A 158 -12.51 4.93 53.41
N GLN A 159 -13.42 5.79 53.85
CA GLN A 159 -13.42 7.22 53.57
C GLN A 159 -12.53 7.92 54.61
N LEU A 160 -11.40 8.48 54.21
CA LEU A 160 -10.50 9.13 55.16
C LEU A 160 -10.96 10.55 55.51
N ARG A 161 -11.46 10.72 56.73
CA ARG A 161 -11.10 11.88 57.57
C ARG A 161 -10.22 11.34 58.70
N TYR A 162 -8.89 11.51 58.59
CA TYR A 162 -7.89 11.14 59.61
C TYR A 162 -8.13 9.76 60.26
N GLY A 163 -7.76 8.67 59.58
CA GLY A 163 -7.78 7.32 60.15
C GLY A 163 -6.49 7.00 60.91
N GLU A 164 -6.58 6.22 61.98
CA GLU A 164 -5.48 5.91 62.92
C GLU A 164 -4.26 5.17 62.31
N TRP A 165 -4.37 4.67 61.07
CA TRP A 165 -3.42 3.73 60.47
C TRP A 165 -2.69 4.27 59.22
N MET A 166 -3.23 5.32 58.61
CA MET A 166 -2.70 5.95 57.40
C MET A 166 -2.89 7.45 57.45
N GLN A 167 -1.89 8.18 56.98
CA GLN A 167 -1.96 9.62 56.83
C GLN A 167 -1.70 9.99 55.38
N TRP A 168 -2.24 11.13 54.98
CA TRP A 168 -1.89 11.78 53.73
C TRP A 168 -1.41 13.19 54.04
N SER A 169 -0.54 13.69 53.19
CA SER A 169 -0.04 15.06 53.24
C SER A 169 0.17 15.56 51.82
N LYS A 170 0.56 16.83 51.69
CA LYS A 170 0.81 17.48 50.40
C LYS A 170 -0.27 17.21 49.36
N LEU A 171 -1.54 17.28 49.73
CA LEU A 171 -2.60 17.32 48.73
C LEU A 171 -2.48 18.67 48.01
N THR A 172 -1.79 18.65 46.88
CA THR A 172 -1.69 19.79 45.99
C THR A 172 -2.70 19.63 44.87
N GLU A 173 -2.64 20.53 43.90
CA GLU A 173 -3.46 20.43 42.70
C GLU A 173 -3.16 19.16 41.89
N ASN A 174 -1.95 18.59 41.99
CA ASN A 174 -1.47 17.54 41.07
C ASN A 174 -0.83 16.33 41.76
N GLU A 175 -0.58 16.38 43.06
CA GLU A 175 0.02 15.27 43.79
C GLU A 175 -0.58 15.10 45.18
N ILE A 176 -0.49 13.86 45.68
CA ILE A 176 -0.78 13.51 47.06
C ILE A 176 0.32 12.59 47.60
N ASP A 177 0.80 12.88 48.81
CA ASP A 177 1.69 11.99 49.54
C ASP A 177 0.87 11.14 50.50
N VAL A 178 1.06 9.82 50.48
CA VAL A 178 0.36 8.86 51.36
C VAL A 178 1.38 8.03 52.13
N VAL A 179 1.12 7.80 53.41
CA VAL A 179 1.96 6.97 54.29
C VAL A 179 1.11 5.98 55.08
N VAL A 180 1.65 4.78 55.27
CA VAL A 180 1.10 3.76 56.18
C VAL A 180 1.88 3.84 57.51
N GLN A 181 1.22 4.27 58.59
CA GLN A 181 1.90 4.69 59.83
C GLN A 181 2.02 3.60 60.89
N TRP A 182 1.03 2.73 61.02
CA TRP A 182 1.02 1.74 62.10
C TRP A 182 0.61 0.35 61.60
N ALA A 183 1.36 -0.23 60.68
CA ALA A 183 1.25 -1.67 60.52
C ALA A 183 1.81 -2.31 61.82
N ALA A 184 0.98 -2.78 62.76
CA ALA A 184 1.48 -3.49 63.94
C ALA A 184 2.25 -4.80 63.58
N ASN A 185 2.41 -5.10 62.29
CA ASN A 185 3.20 -6.20 61.75
C ASN A 185 3.63 -5.85 60.31
N PRO A 186 4.94 -5.90 59.97
CA PRO A 186 5.43 -5.59 58.62
C PRO A 186 5.08 -6.67 57.58
N LEU A 187 4.38 -7.73 58.00
CA LEU A 187 3.93 -8.84 57.16
C LEU A 187 2.46 -8.74 56.70
N THR A 188 1.79 -7.60 56.95
CA THR A 188 0.34 -7.47 56.72
C THR A 188 -0.04 -6.58 55.53
N TYR A 189 0.88 -5.83 54.91
CA TYR A 189 0.51 -4.85 53.89
C TYR A 189 1.53 -4.93 52.76
N ASP A 190 1.21 -5.65 51.69
CA ASP A 190 2.06 -5.78 50.50
C ASP A 190 1.78 -4.67 49.48
N LYS A 191 0.51 -4.33 49.30
CA LYS A 191 0.06 -3.40 48.26
C LYS A 191 -1.03 -2.43 48.72
N ILE A 192 -1.05 -1.28 48.06
CA ILE A 192 -2.03 -0.22 48.22
C ILE A 192 -2.54 0.21 46.85
N ARG A 193 -3.83 0.56 46.74
CA ARG A 193 -4.40 1.27 45.60
C ARG A 193 -5.06 2.54 46.09
N VAL A 194 -4.71 3.68 45.50
CA VAL A 194 -5.29 4.99 45.79
C VAL A 194 -6.21 5.38 44.65
N MET A 195 -7.44 5.72 44.99
CA MET A 195 -8.45 6.22 44.06
C MET A 195 -8.91 7.60 44.52
N LEU A 196 -8.97 8.55 43.61
CA LEU A 196 -9.36 9.93 43.91
C LEU A 196 -10.56 10.36 43.08
N TRP A 197 -11.49 11.11 43.68
CA TRP A 197 -12.57 11.79 42.98
C TRP A 197 -12.43 13.28 43.20
N LYS A 198 -12.57 14.09 42.15
CA LYS A 198 -12.66 15.54 42.30
C LYS A 198 -14.04 15.89 42.89
N ILE A 199 -14.03 16.72 43.92
CA ILE A 199 -15.24 17.21 44.55
C ILE A 199 -15.52 18.61 43.99
N SER A 200 -16.74 18.83 43.53
CA SER A 200 -17.21 20.19 43.28
C SER A 200 -17.78 20.73 44.59
N ARG A 201 -17.16 21.78 45.15
CA ARG A 201 -17.85 22.55 46.19
C ARG A 201 -18.98 23.37 45.55
N PRO A 202 -20.13 23.51 46.22
CA PRO A 202 -21.16 24.47 45.83
C PRO A 202 -20.66 25.91 45.95
#